data_AF-A0A534MBQ0-F1
#
_entry.id   AF-A0A534MBQ0-F1
#
_cell.length_a   1.000
_cell.length_b   1.000
_cell.length_c   1.000
_cell.angle_alpha   90.00
_cell.angle_beta   90.00
_cell.angle_gamma   90.00
#
_symmetry.space_group_name_H-M   'P 1'
#
loop_
_entity.id
_entity.type
_entity.pdbx_description
1 polymer ?
#
loop_
_entity_poly.entity_id
_entity_poly.type
_entity_poly.pdbx_seq_one_letter_code
_entity_poly.pdbx_strand_id
1 'polypeptide(L)'
;MIREVAWRLFASEYNDANLETEGTGERPPSYIVTPLGAKVNRVFVVGVITDVENVGTDGQPMWRARVSDPTGTFHVYAGQYQPEAA
;
A
#
# COMPACT_ATOMS: atom_id res chain seq x y z
N MET A 1 -0.60 2.35 -19.86
CA MET A 1 -1.56 1.87 -18.84
C MET A 1 -2.25 3.09 -18.26
N ILE A 2 -3.58 3.12 -18.19
CA ILE A 2 -4.30 4.25 -17.58
C ILE A 2 -4.13 4.15 -16.06
N ARG A 3 -3.77 5.26 -15.42
CA ARG A 3 -3.60 5.32 -13.97
C ARG A 3 -4.94 5.09 -13.27
N GLU A 4 -5.03 4.07 -12.44
CA GLU A 4 -6.26 3.74 -11.72
C GLU A 4 -6.52 4.70 -10.55
N VAL A 5 -7.77 4.77 -10.09
CA VAL A 5 -8.16 5.57 -8.92
C VAL A 5 -7.60 4.93 -7.65
N ALA A 6 -7.16 5.76 -6.70
CA ALA A 6 -6.82 5.29 -5.37
C ALA A 6 -8.10 5.08 -4.55
N TRP A 7 -8.36 3.85 -4.15
CA TRP A 7 -9.53 3.50 -3.35
C TRP A 7 -9.28 3.80 -1.88
N ARG A 8 -10.21 4.50 -1.24
CA ARG A 8 -10.16 4.65 0.22
C ARG A 8 -10.54 3.33 0.86
N LEU A 9 -9.67 2.78 1.70
CA LEU A 9 -9.94 1.56 2.46
C LEU A 9 -9.69 1.78 3.95
N PHE A 10 -10.48 1.09 4.77
CA PHE A 10 -10.20 0.87 6.18
C PHE A 10 -9.17 -0.24 6.38
N ALA A 11 -8.43 -0.20 7.48
CA ALA A 11 -7.42 -1.22 7.78
C ALA A 11 -8.03 -2.63 7.85
N SER A 12 -9.23 -2.79 8.40
CA SER A 12 -9.92 -4.09 8.41
C SER A 12 -10.21 -4.60 7.00
N GLU A 13 -10.70 -3.74 6.09
CA GLU A 13 -10.99 -4.15 4.71
C GLU A 13 -9.75 -4.59 3.94
N TYR A 14 -8.62 -3.92 4.18
CA TYR A 14 -7.34 -4.29 3.60
C TYR A 14 -6.79 -5.59 4.22
N ASN A 15 -6.82 -5.72 5.54
CA ASN A 15 -6.25 -6.87 6.25
C ASN A 15 -7.09 -8.14 6.07
N ASP A 16 -8.40 -8.01 5.83
CA ASP A 16 -9.31 -9.14 5.56
C ASP A 16 -9.30 -9.58 4.08
N ALA A 17 -8.61 -8.85 3.20
CA ALA A 17 -8.47 -9.21 1.79
C ALA A 17 -7.50 -10.39 1.62
N ASN A 18 -8.04 -11.58 1.34
CA ASN A 18 -7.25 -12.82 1.21
C ASN A 18 -7.04 -13.26 -0.25
N LEU A 19 -7.51 -12.48 -1.23
CA LEU A 19 -7.36 -12.79 -2.64
C LEU A 19 -6.50 -11.72 -3.31
N GLU A 20 -5.41 -12.18 -3.93
CA GLU A 20 -4.52 -11.37 -4.75
C GLU A 20 -4.62 -11.81 -6.21
N THR A 21 -4.55 -10.84 -7.13
CA THR A 21 -4.53 -11.11 -8.57
C THR A 21 -3.50 -10.21 -9.25
N GLU A 22 -2.91 -10.68 -10.33
CA GLU A 22 -1.97 -9.91 -11.14
C GLU A 22 -2.61 -9.50 -12.47
N GLY A 23 -2.23 -8.31 -12.96
CA GLY A 23 -2.54 -7.89 -14.31
C GLY A 23 -1.62 -8.54 -15.35
N THR A 24 -1.65 -8.02 -16.57
CA THR A 24 -0.82 -8.50 -17.68
C THR A 24 0.17 -7.42 -18.14
N GLY A 25 1.28 -7.83 -18.75
CA GLY A 25 2.28 -6.94 -19.36
C GLY A 25 3.66 -7.04 -18.70
N GLU A 26 4.60 -6.18 -19.10
CA GLU A 26 5.98 -6.21 -18.59
C GLU A 26 6.10 -5.77 -17.12
N ARG A 27 5.18 -4.92 -16.66
CA ARG A 27 5.06 -4.48 -15.25
C ARG A 27 3.61 -4.69 -14.82
N PRO A 28 3.20 -5.95 -14.57
CA PRO A 28 1.81 -6.25 -14.28
C PRO A 28 1.41 -5.60 -12.94
N PRO A 29 0.28 -4.88 -12.90
CA PRO A 29 -0.23 -4.32 -11.65
C PRO A 29 -0.67 -5.43 -10.70
N SER A 30 -0.31 -5.32 -9.43
CA SER A 30 -0.84 -6.18 -8.36
C SER A 30 -2.18 -5.63 -7.88
N TYR A 31 -3.12 -6.53 -7.58
CA TYR A 31 -4.41 -6.16 -7.02
C TYR A 31 -4.73 -7.03 -5.82
N ILE A 32 -5.34 -6.42 -4.82
CA ILE A 32 -6.11 -7.15 -3.81
C ILE A 32 -7.58 -7.14 -4.21
N VAL A 33 -8.32 -8.16 -3.77
CA VAL A 33 -9.77 -8.18 -3.83
C VAL A 33 -10.30 -8.07 -2.41
N THR A 34 -10.95 -6.94 -2.11
CA THR A 34 -11.55 -6.68 -0.80
C THR A 34 -12.64 -7.72 -0.48
N PRO A 35 -13.03 -7.89 0.80
CA PRO A 35 -14.09 -8.83 1.18
C PRO A 35 -15.42 -8.64 0.43
N LEU A 36 -15.71 -7.42 -0.03
CA LEU A 36 -16.91 -7.08 -0.82
C LEU A 36 -16.71 -7.22 -2.33
N GLY A 37 -15.57 -7.72 -2.78
CA GLY A 37 -15.30 -8.02 -4.19
C GLY A 37 -14.70 -6.87 -5.00
N ALA A 38 -14.39 -5.72 -4.41
CA ALA A 38 -13.71 -4.64 -5.13
C ALA A 38 -12.25 -5.03 -5.44
N LYS A 39 -11.86 -4.95 -6.71
CA LYS A 39 -10.49 -5.17 -7.18
C LYS A 39 -9.70 -3.85 -7.12
N VAL A 40 -8.65 -3.80 -6.30
CA VAL A 40 -7.96 -2.55 -5.93
C VAL A 40 -6.46 -2.66 -6.22
N ASN A 41 -5.95 -1.79 -7.10
CA ASN A 41 -4.51 -1.63 -7.35
C ASN A 41 -3.85 -0.55 -6.47
N ARG A 42 -4.58 0.53 -6.19
CA ARG A 42 -4.07 1.70 -5.47
C ARG A 42 -4.95 1.98 -4.28
N VAL A 43 -4.33 2.19 -3.12
CA VAL A 43 -5.04 2.46 -1.87
C VAL A 43 -4.74 3.88 -1.40
N PHE A 44 -5.76 4.53 -0.85
CA PHE A 44 -5.68 5.76 -0.08
C PHE A 44 -6.08 5.45 1.36
N VAL A 45 -5.18 5.66 2.31
CA VAL A 45 -5.41 5.36 3.73
C VAL A 45 -5.31 6.63 4.56
N VAL A 46 -6.02 6.68 5.69
CA VAL A 46 -5.97 7.78 6.64
C VAL A 46 -5.90 7.19 8.05
N GLY A 47 -4.94 7.64 8.85
CA GLY A 47 -4.77 7.16 10.21
C GLY A 47 -3.65 7.91 10.94
N VAL A 48 -3.37 7.48 12.16
CA VAL A 48 -2.29 7.98 13.01
C VAL A 48 -1.06 7.13 12.78
N ILE A 49 0.10 7.76 12.53
CA ILE A 49 1.37 7.04 12.50
C ILE A 49 1.78 6.71 13.94
N THR A 50 1.92 5.44 14.28
CA THR A 50 2.28 4.99 15.64
C THR A 50 3.75 4.64 15.77
N ASP A 51 4.35 4.13 14.69
CA ASP A 51 5.74 3.67 14.67
C ASP A 51 6.38 4.04 13.33
N VAL A 52 7.65 4.45 13.38
CA VAL A 52 8.49 4.73 12.21
C VAL A 52 9.89 4.22 12.48
N GLU A 53 10.42 3.41 11.57
CA GLU A 53 11.75 2.81 11.67
C GLU A 53 12.42 2.82 10.30
N ASN A 54 13.71 3.18 10.26
CA ASN A 54 14.52 2.96 9.07
C ASN A 54 15.00 1.50 9.09
N VAL A 55 14.46 0.69 8.18
CA VAL A 55 14.83 -0.73 7.99
C VAL A 55 15.80 -0.91 6.81
N GLY A 56 16.24 0.19 6.18
CA GLY A 56 17.21 0.19 5.10
C GLY A 56 18.65 0.38 5.57
N THR A 57 19.54 0.73 4.65
CA THR A 57 20.94 1.08 4.94
C THR A 57 21.15 2.60 4.87
N ASP A 58 22.29 3.09 5.36
CA ASP A 58 22.60 4.53 5.29
C ASP A 58 22.61 5.07 3.85
N GLY A 59 23.05 4.25 2.88
CA GLY A 59 23.07 4.62 1.46
C GLY A 59 21.74 4.42 0.72
N GLN A 60 20.86 3.58 1.25
CA GLN A 60 19.52 3.29 0.70
C GLN A 60 18.51 3.17 1.84
N PRO A 61 18.10 4.30 2.43
CA PRO A 61 17.15 4.29 3.54
C PRO A 61 15.79 3.81 3.05
N MET A 62 15.16 2.99 3.89
CA MET A 62 13.83 2.42 3.65
C MET A 62 13.05 2.55 4.95
N TRP A 63 12.05 3.42 4.95
CA TRP A 63 11.25 3.70 6.12
C TRP A 63 10.06 2.77 6.17
N ARG A 64 9.97 1.97 7.23
CA ARG A 64 8.77 1.24 7.60
C ARG A 64 7.98 2.08 8.59
N ALA A 65 6.72 2.33 8.31
CA ALA A 65 5.81 2.97 9.24
C ALA A 65 4.57 2.11 9.49
N ARG A 66 4.00 2.25 10.68
CA ARG A 66 2.69 1.69 11.04
C ARG A 66 1.67 2.82 11.12
N VAL A 67 0.60 2.70 10.34
CA VAL A 67 -0.51 3.65 10.31
C VAL A 67 -1.73 2.97 10.92
N SER A 68 -2.27 3.52 12.00
CA SER A 68 -3.44 2.97 12.69
C SER A 68 -4.70 3.79 12.39
N ASP A 69 -5.78 3.10 12.08
CA ASP A 69 -7.13 3.65 12.09
C ASP A 69 -7.98 2.88 13.14
N PRO A 70 -9.24 3.28 13.41
CA PRO A 70 -10.08 2.58 14.39
C PRO A 70 -10.39 1.11 14.08
N THR A 71 -10.08 0.63 12.87
CA THR A 71 -10.37 -0.72 12.40
C THR A 71 -9.13 -1.64 12.37
N GLY A 72 -7.93 -1.08 12.57
CA GLY A 72 -6.69 -1.85 12.60
C GLY A 72 -5.46 -1.02 12.23
N THR A 73 -4.50 -1.68 11.60
CA THR A 73 -3.23 -1.06 11.21
C THR A 73 -2.81 -1.43 9.80
N PHE A 74 -2.19 -0.49 9.09
CA PHE A 74 -1.44 -0.69 7.87
C PHE A 74 0.06 -0.68 8.16
N HIS A 75 0.82 -1.51 7.45
CA HIS A 75 2.27 -1.40 7.38
C HIS A 75 2.64 -0.81 6.02
N VAL A 76 3.33 0.34 6.03
CA VAL A 76 3.74 1.04 4.81
C VAL A 76 5.26 1.11 4.76
N TYR A 77 5.80 0.99 3.54
CA TYR A 77 7.22 1.11 3.28
C TYR A 77 7.47 2.23 2.29
N ALA A 78 8.42 3.12 2.58
CA ALA A 78 8.78 4.24 1.73
C ALA A 78 10.31 4.32 1.58
N GLY A 79 10.79 4.20 0.34
CA GLY A 79 12.19 4.41 0.00
C GLY A 79 12.50 5.88 -0.24
N GLN A 80 13.74 6.16 -0.68
CA GLN A 80 14.11 7.50 -1.16
C GLN A 80 13.24 7.93 -2.34
N TYR A 81 12.96 9.24 -2.40
CA TYR A 81 12.27 9.84 -3.53
C TYR A 81 13.10 9.66 -4.81
N GLN A 82 12.48 9.11 -5.85
CA GLN A 82 13.06 8.92 -7.18
C GLN A 82 12.33 9.86 -8.16
N PRO A 83 12.93 11.00 -8.55
CA PRO A 83 12.30 11.99 -9.43
C PRO A 83 11.83 11.42 -10.77
N GLU A 84 12.51 10.40 -11.29
CA GLU A 84 12.23 9.78 -12.58
C GLU A 84 11.06 8.78 -12.56
N ALA A 85 10.55 8.45 -11.37
CA ALA A 85 9.48 7.45 -11.18
C ALA A 85 8.05 8.04 -11.18
N ALA A 86 7.91 9.37 -11.32
CA ALA A 86 6.64 10.10 -11.23
C ALA A 86 5.74 9.99 -12.48
#